data_AF-A0A9W6C818-F1
#
_entry.id   AF-A0A9W6C818-F1
#
_cell.length_a   1.000
_cell.length_b   1.000
_cell.length_c   1.000
_cell.angle_alpha   90.00
_cell.angle_beta   90.00
_cell.angle_gamma   90.00
#
_symmetry.space_group_name_H-M   'P 1'
#
loop_
_entity.id
_entity.type
_entity.pdbx_description
1 polymer ?
#
loop_
_entity_poly.entity_id
_entity_poly.type
_entity_poly.pdbx_seq_one_letter_code
_entity_poly.pdbx_strand_id
1 'polypeptide(L)'
;MDNLTENEKKRLELLTNIKKMLDADYNYKDIAATLGISTRTVIRYKDCNPLEQCHLKRPSRKKGLYKYKDEIIQLLNEGYHAAGIAREMKEKGCPLGNSTIRKYAKELAHERGDDISRYRKGPKAGDKETLKTLTAKTVVIKKQDIIKLLWMNKSIESINRDSLYRQYPIIQKLQICINEFRHIFIYKSIPRLYLFIERYKKSEFVSIASFAKGLERDIDAVENAVVSPLSNGFVEGINNRTKMIKRIMYGRCGLELLSAKIMLPYA
;
A
#
# COMPACT_ATOMS: atom_id res chain seq x y z
N MET A 1 21.82 -29.09 23.42
CA MET A 1 22.03 -27.91 22.56
C MET A 1 20.73 -27.57 21.81
N ASP A 2 19.59 -27.65 22.50
CA ASP A 2 18.32 -28.02 21.84
C ASP A 2 17.20 -27.02 22.11
N ASN A 3 17.41 -25.74 21.75
CA ASN A 3 16.33 -24.74 21.75
C ASN A 3 16.55 -23.61 20.73
N LEU A 4 17.11 -23.92 19.56
CA LEU A 4 17.17 -22.98 18.44
C LEU A 4 15.86 -23.04 17.64
N THR A 5 15.24 -21.89 17.40
CA THR A 5 14.13 -21.77 16.45
C THR A 5 14.61 -22.08 15.02
N GLU A 6 13.70 -22.48 14.12
CA GLU A 6 14.06 -22.78 12.73
C GLU A 6 14.79 -21.64 12.01
N ASN A 7 14.47 -20.39 12.34
CA ASN A 7 15.18 -19.23 11.80
C ASN A 7 16.60 -19.09 12.38
N GLU A 8 16.80 -19.41 13.66
CA GLU A 8 18.13 -19.38 14.29
C GLU A 8 19.01 -20.52 13.79
N LYS A 9 18.44 -21.71 13.51
CA LYS A 9 19.15 -22.83 12.87
C LYS A 9 19.66 -22.44 11.47
N LYS A 10 18.78 -21.92 10.60
CA LYS A 10 19.16 -21.44 9.26
C LYS A 10 20.22 -20.34 9.29
N ARG A 11 20.12 -19.45 10.29
CA ARG A 11 21.07 -18.35 10.47
C ARG A 11 22.42 -18.86 10.98
N LEU A 12 22.42 -19.82 11.90
CA LEU A 12 23.63 -20.49 12.38
C LEU A 12 24.33 -21.21 11.24
N GLU A 13 23.59 -21.99 10.44
CA GLU A 13 24.11 -22.69 9.27
C GLU A 13 24.78 -21.74 8.27
N LEU A 14 24.12 -20.61 7.94
CA LEU A 14 24.69 -19.58 7.08
C LEU A 14 26.00 -19.01 7.63
N LEU A 15 26.05 -18.67 8.92
CA LEU A 15 27.23 -18.06 9.55
C LEU A 15 28.39 -19.05 9.67
N THR A 16 28.10 -20.32 9.96
CA THR A 16 29.08 -21.41 9.98
C THR A 16 29.68 -21.64 8.59
N ASN A 17 28.85 -21.62 7.55
CA ASN A 17 29.32 -21.77 6.18
C ASN A 17 30.21 -20.59 5.73
N ILE A 18 29.87 -19.35 6.12
CA ILE A 18 30.72 -18.18 5.87
C ILE A 18 32.09 -18.38 6.52
N LYS A 19 32.15 -18.80 7.80
CA LYS A 19 33.42 -19.05 8.49
C LYS A 19 34.24 -20.15 7.84
N LYS A 20 33.63 -21.29 7.55
CA LYS A 20 34.32 -22.42 6.93
C LYS A 20 34.99 -22.05 5.59
N MET A 21 34.34 -21.18 4.80
CA MET A 21 34.92 -20.70 3.55
C MET A 21 35.99 -19.62 3.74
N LEU A 22 35.90 -18.80 4.80
CA LEU A 22 36.95 -17.86 5.17
C LEU A 22 38.20 -18.58 5.70
N ASP A 23 38.03 -19.62 6.53
CA ASP A 23 39.11 -20.45 7.05
C ASP A 23 39.82 -21.26 5.94
N ALA A 24 39.14 -21.44 4.80
CA ALA A 24 39.67 -22.07 3.59
C ALA A 24 40.18 -21.06 2.54
N ASP A 25 40.42 -19.81 2.94
CA ASP A 25 41.01 -18.72 2.12
C ASP A 25 40.24 -18.35 0.83
N TYR A 26 38.93 -18.59 0.77
CA TYR A 26 38.12 -18.10 -0.35
C TYR A 26 37.94 -16.59 -0.30
N ASN A 27 37.94 -15.94 -1.47
CA ASN A 27 37.70 -14.49 -1.54
C ASN A 27 36.23 -14.14 -1.25
N TYR A 28 35.97 -12.92 -0.77
CA TYR A 28 34.64 -12.51 -0.33
C TYR A 28 33.57 -12.49 -1.44
N LYS A 29 33.97 -12.32 -2.71
CA LYS A 29 33.03 -12.32 -3.84
C LYS A 29 32.55 -13.74 -4.13
N ASP A 30 33.44 -14.72 -4.05
CA ASP A 30 33.14 -16.12 -4.29
C ASP A 30 32.25 -16.67 -3.17
N ILE A 31 32.58 -16.38 -1.91
CA ILE A 31 31.73 -16.73 -0.75
C ILE A 31 30.31 -16.17 -0.91
N ALA A 32 30.20 -14.92 -1.36
CA ALA A 32 28.91 -14.26 -1.57
C ALA A 32 28.10 -14.93 -2.69
N ALA A 33 28.75 -15.28 -3.80
CA ALA A 33 28.13 -15.95 -4.94
C ALA A 33 27.66 -17.37 -4.58
N THR A 34 28.51 -18.16 -3.91
CA THR A 34 28.22 -19.54 -3.50
C THR A 34 27.06 -19.62 -2.52
N LEU A 35 26.97 -18.67 -1.57
CA LEU A 35 25.93 -18.67 -0.53
C LEU A 35 24.69 -17.85 -0.90
N GLY A 36 24.65 -17.22 -2.09
CA GLY A 36 23.52 -16.41 -2.55
C GLY A 36 23.26 -15.16 -1.69
N ILE A 37 24.32 -14.55 -1.15
CA ILE A 37 24.24 -13.38 -0.25
C ILE A 37 25.05 -12.20 -0.81
N SER A 38 24.88 -11.01 -0.23
CA SER A 38 25.70 -9.85 -0.60
C SER A 38 27.12 -9.93 0.00
N THR A 39 28.13 -9.43 -0.72
CA THR A 39 29.51 -9.31 -0.20
C THR A 39 29.58 -8.47 1.09
N ARG A 40 28.69 -7.47 1.24
CA ARG A 40 28.55 -6.70 2.49
C ARG A 40 28.12 -7.58 3.68
N THR A 41 27.33 -8.63 3.44
CA THR A 41 26.93 -9.59 4.47
C THR A 41 28.13 -10.42 4.93
N VAL A 42 28.98 -10.87 4.00
CA VAL A 42 30.23 -11.60 4.30
C VAL A 42 31.15 -10.72 5.14
N ILE A 43 31.42 -9.49 4.69
CA ILE A 43 32.28 -8.52 5.41
C ILE A 43 31.74 -8.25 6.82
N ARG A 44 30.42 -8.11 6.98
CA ARG A 44 29.80 -7.82 8.29
C ARG A 44 29.95 -8.96 9.29
N TYR A 45 30.09 -10.20 8.83
CA TYR A 45 30.10 -11.39 9.69
C TYR A 45 31.42 -12.15 9.69
N LYS A 46 32.46 -11.65 9.01
CA LYS A 46 33.75 -12.33 8.88
C LYS A 46 34.42 -12.60 10.25
N ASP A 47 34.29 -11.68 11.20
CA ASP A 47 34.96 -11.77 12.51
C ASP A 47 34.01 -12.22 13.64
N CYS A 48 32.77 -12.62 13.33
CA CYS A 48 31.75 -12.84 14.37
C CYS A 48 31.67 -14.28 14.89
N ASN A 49 31.34 -14.46 16.17
CA ASN A 49 30.80 -15.68 16.80
C ASN A 49 29.58 -16.32 16.08
N PRO A 50 29.59 -17.42 15.29
CA PRO A 50 28.35 -17.92 14.67
C PRO A 50 27.26 -18.28 15.69
N LEU A 51 27.65 -18.87 16.82
CA LEU A 51 26.74 -19.21 17.92
C LEU A 51 26.24 -17.95 18.64
N GLU A 52 27.09 -16.97 18.90
CA GLU A 52 26.67 -15.72 19.55
C GLU A 52 25.79 -14.86 18.64
N GLN A 53 26.08 -14.85 17.34
CA GLN A 53 25.43 -14.00 16.35
C GLN A 53 24.12 -14.60 15.78
N CYS A 54 23.91 -15.91 15.95
CA CYS A 54 22.64 -16.55 15.59
C CYS A 54 21.52 -16.18 16.56
N HIS A 55 21.84 -15.96 17.85
CA HIS A 55 20.90 -15.57 18.91
C HIS A 55 20.53 -14.08 18.95
N LEU A 56 21.25 -13.23 18.22
CA LEU A 56 20.98 -11.78 18.23
C LEU A 56 19.63 -11.46 17.56
N LYS A 57 18.59 -11.34 18.40
CA LYS A 57 17.37 -10.61 18.06
C LYS A 57 17.80 -9.21 17.62
N ARG A 58 17.35 -8.77 16.43
CA ARG A 58 17.48 -7.36 16.01
C ARG A 58 17.11 -6.48 17.21
N PRO A 59 17.92 -5.49 17.61
CA PRO A 59 17.56 -4.59 18.70
C PRO A 59 16.21 -4.00 18.34
N SER A 60 15.20 -4.39 19.11
CA SER A 60 13.84 -4.01 18.81
C SER A 60 13.71 -2.50 19.01
N ARG A 61 12.94 -1.84 18.15
CA ARG A 61 12.42 -0.48 18.40
C ARG A 61 11.75 -0.34 19.79
N LYS A 62 11.51 -1.45 20.52
CA LYS A 62 11.10 -1.54 21.93
C LYS A 62 11.91 -0.68 22.91
N LYS A 63 13.17 -0.29 22.63
CA LYS A 63 13.97 0.54 23.57
C LYS A 63 13.31 1.87 23.94
N GLY A 64 12.55 2.49 23.01
CA GLY A 64 11.76 3.70 23.31
C GLY A 64 10.42 3.46 24.03
N LEU A 65 9.94 2.20 24.06
CA LEU A 65 8.68 1.82 24.68
C LEU A 65 8.83 1.47 26.17
N TYR A 66 9.99 0.94 26.59
CA TYR A 66 10.23 0.57 27.99
C TYR A 66 10.10 1.74 28.96
N LYS A 67 10.43 2.97 28.53
CA LYS A 67 10.31 4.18 29.38
C LYS A 67 8.88 4.39 29.90
N TYR A 68 7.87 3.99 29.13
CA TYR A 68 6.46 4.23 29.45
C TYR A 68 5.74 2.98 29.94
N LYS A 69 6.48 1.91 30.23
CA LYS A 69 5.91 0.61 30.60
C LYS A 69 5.11 0.73 31.90
N ASP A 70 5.70 1.33 32.93
CA ASP A 70 5.08 1.38 34.27
C ASP A 70 3.83 2.27 34.28
N GLU A 71 3.86 3.40 33.58
CA GLU A 71 2.70 4.28 33.40
C GLU A 71 1.55 3.57 32.68
N ILE A 72 1.84 2.78 31.63
CA ILE A 72 0.81 2.03 30.91
C ILE A 72 0.26 0.89 31.78
N ILE A 73 1.09 0.22 32.56
CA ILE A 73 0.67 -0.80 33.52
C ILE A 73 -0.26 -0.19 34.58
N GLN A 74 0.07 0.99 35.09
CA GLN A 74 -0.78 1.71 36.04
C GLN A 74 -2.15 2.03 35.42
N LEU A 75 -2.18 2.56 34.20
CA LEU A 75 -3.45 2.85 33.52
C LEU A 75 -4.27 1.59 33.20
N LEU A 76 -3.62 0.46 32.92
CA LEU A 76 -4.29 -0.84 32.79
C LEU A 76 -4.92 -1.29 34.12
N ASN A 77 -4.21 -1.15 35.23
CA ASN A 77 -4.73 -1.46 36.58
C ASN A 77 -5.93 -0.59 36.95
N GLU A 78 -5.92 0.68 36.52
CA GLU A 78 -7.03 1.61 36.70
C GLU A 78 -8.23 1.29 35.79
N GLY A 79 -8.12 0.30 34.90
CA GLY A 79 -9.18 -0.21 34.04
C GLY A 79 -9.35 0.56 32.72
N TYR A 80 -8.32 1.27 32.25
CA TYR A 80 -8.38 2.00 30.97
C TYR A 80 -8.24 1.08 29.75
N HIS A 81 -9.16 1.20 28.80
CA HIS A 81 -9.02 0.60 27.47
C HIS A 81 -7.85 1.23 26.70
N ALA A 82 -7.26 0.49 25.75
CA ALA A 82 -6.11 0.93 24.94
C ALA A 82 -6.26 2.34 24.34
N ALA A 83 -7.47 2.71 23.90
CA ALA A 83 -7.75 4.04 23.35
C ALA A 83 -7.66 5.16 24.39
N GLY A 84 -8.11 4.91 25.63
CA GLY A 84 -7.98 5.85 26.74
C GLY A 84 -6.52 6.01 27.16
N ILE A 85 -5.79 4.90 27.28
CA ILE A 85 -4.35 4.90 27.56
C ILE A 85 -3.60 5.78 26.55
N ALA A 86 -3.87 5.61 25.26
CA ALA A 86 -3.20 6.41 24.23
C ALA A 86 -3.46 7.93 24.36
N ARG A 87 -4.62 8.34 24.86
CA ARG A 87 -4.95 9.76 25.08
C ARG A 87 -4.26 10.29 26.33
N GLU A 88 -4.36 9.59 27.45
CA GLU A 88 -3.69 9.96 28.71
C GLU A 88 -2.18 10.10 28.52
N MET A 89 -1.57 9.14 27.83
CA MET A 89 -0.14 9.20 27.49
C MET A 89 0.19 10.40 26.59
N LYS A 90 -0.72 10.81 25.71
CA LYS A 90 -0.52 11.99 24.85
C LYS A 90 -0.65 13.30 25.61
N GLU A 91 -1.62 13.40 26.51
CA GLU A 91 -1.80 14.56 27.39
C GLU A 91 -0.58 14.74 28.31
N LYS A 92 0.03 13.64 28.76
CA LYS A 92 1.31 13.62 29.49
C LYS A 92 2.55 13.88 28.62
N GLY A 93 2.38 14.21 27.34
CA GLY A 93 3.49 14.60 26.46
C GLY A 93 4.27 13.44 25.83
N CYS A 94 3.72 12.22 25.77
CA CYS A 94 4.41 11.09 25.13
C CYS A 94 4.63 11.35 23.62
N PRO A 95 5.87 11.22 23.10
CA PRO A 95 6.18 11.47 21.70
C PRO A 95 5.71 10.34 20.78
N LEU A 96 5.37 9.16 21.32
CA LEU A 96 4.93 8.01 20.54
C LEU A 96 3.59 8.25 19.83
N GLY A 97 3.38 7.63 18.67
CA GLY A 97 2.09 7.72 17.95
C GLY A 97 0.97 6.94 18.65
N ASN A 98 -0.28 7.39 18.53
CA ASN A 98 -1.44 6.77 19.20
C ASN A 98 -1.59 5.28 18.87
N SER A 99 -1.35 4.89 17.61
CA SER A 99 -1.39 3.47 17.21
C SER A 99 -0.30 2.64 17.89
N THR A 100 0.88 3.22 18.11
CA THR A 100 2.00 2.57 18.78
C THR A 100 1.71 2.35 20.26
N ILE A 101 1.17 3.37 20.94
CA ILE A 101 0.77 3.29 22.35
C ILE A 101 -0.34 2.25 22.54
N ARG A 102 -1.38 2.29 21.69
CA ARG A 102 -2.46 1.29 21.72
C ARG A 102 -1.96 -0.14 21.54
N LYS A 103 -1.06 -0.34 20.57
CA LYS A 103 -0.47 -1.66 20.31
C LYS A 103 0.30 -2.15 21.53
N TYR A 104 1.11 -1.28 22.13
CA TYR A 104 1.91 -1.63 23.30
C TYR A 104 1.06 -1.93 24.54
N ALA A 105 -0.01 -1.16 24.78
CA ALA A 105 -0.95 -1.43 25.85
C ALA A 105 -1.66 -2.78 25.69
N LYS A 106 -2.03 -3.16 24.46
CA LYS A 106 -2.61 -4.48 24.16
C LYS A 106 -1.61 -5.62 24.38
N GLU A 107 -0.36 -5.43 23.95
CA GLU A 107 0.72 -6.40 24.19
C GLU A 107 0.96 -6.60 25.70
N LEU A 108 1.04 -5.51 26.48
CA LEU A 108 1.23 -5.59 27.94
C LEU A 108 0.04 -6.22 28.67
N ALA A 109 -1.20 -5.94 28.25
CA ALA A 109 -2.37 -6.61 28.80
C ALA A 109 -2.34 -8.13 28.50
N HIS A 110 -2.03 -8.51 27.26
CA HIS A 110 -1.92 -9.92 26.89
C HIS A 110 -0.78 -10.64 27.64
N GLU A 111 0.39 -10.01 27.80
CA GLU A 111 1.50 -10.57 28.59
C GLU A 111 1.13 -10.82 30.06
N ARG A 112 0.15 -10.08 30.59
CA ARG A 112 -0.39 -10.24 31.95
C ARG A 112 -1.59 -11.18 32.06
N GLY A 113 -2.11 -11.67 30.93
CA GLY A 113 -3.35 -12.46 30.88
C GLY A 113 -4.63 -11.62 31.01
N ASP A 114 -4.53 -10.30 30.86
CA ASP A 114 -5.67 -9.38 30.94
C ASP A 114 -6.38 -9.26 29.58
N ASP A 115 -7.71 -9.37 29.59
CA ASP A 115 -8.56 -9.05 28.44
C ASP A 115 -8.92 -7.56 28.45
N ILE A 116 -8.06 -6.74 27.83
CA ILE A 116 -8.21 -5.29 27.73
C ILE A 116 -9.54 -4.85 27.08
N SER A 117 -10.24 -5.74 26.35
CA SER A 117 -11.54 -5.41 25.76
C SER A 117 -12.64 -5.21 26.80
N ARG A 118 -12.46 -5.78 28.00
CA ARG A 118 -13.39 -5.65 29.14
C ARG A 118 -13.26 -4.32 29.87
N TYR A 119 -12.16 -3.61 29.64
CA TYR A 119 -11.87 -2.33 30.28
C TYR A 119 -12.77 -1.24 29.70
N ARG A 120 -13.49 -0.52 30.58
CA ARG A 120 -14.52 0.46 30.18
C ARG A 120 -14.13 1.92 30.41
N LYS A 121 -13.03 2.19 31.14
CA LYS A 121 -12.48 3.54 31.27
C LYS A 121 -11.79 3.92 29.96
N GLY A 122 -12.14 5.06 29.41
CA GLY A 122 -11.71 5.48 28.09
C GLY A 122 -12.71 6.48 27.53
N PRO A 123 -12.45 7.04 26.34
CA PRO A 123 -13.36 8.01 25.75
C PRO A 123 -14.70 7.33 25.51
N LYS A 124 -15.72 7.71 26.28
CA LYS A 124 -17.10 7.62 25.79
C LYS A 124 -17.18 8.69 24.70
N ALA A 125 -17.73 8.34 23.53
CA ALA A 125 -18.08 9.35 22.55
C ALA A 125 -18.92 10.41 23.28
N GLY A 126 -18.42 11.65 23.34
CA GLY A 126 -19.20 12.77 23.87
C GLY A 126 -20.52 12.82 23.13
N ASP A 127 -21.62 12.92 23.89
CA ASP A 127 -23.02 12.88 23.45
C ASP A 127 -23.30 12.13 22.14
N LYS A 128 -23.65 10.85 22.28
CA LYS A 128 -24.23 10.06 21.18
C LYS A 128 -25.37 10.81 20.49
N GLU A 129 -26.16 11.60 21.23
CA GLU A 129 -27.25 12.44 20.74
C GLU A 129 -26.76 13.50 19.74
N THR A 130 -25.72 14.25 20.12
CA THR A 130 -25.11 15.33 19.33
C THR A 130 -24.37 14.76 18.11
N LEU A 131 -23.70 13.62 18.26
CA LEU A 131 -23.08 12.91 17.13
C LEU A 131 -24.14 12.37 16.15
N LYS A 132 -25.28 11.87 16.65
CA LYS A 132 -26.36 11.33 15.82
C LYS A 132 -27.07 12.44 15.03
N THR A 133 -27.29 13.60 15.64
CA THR A 133 -27.85 14.79 14.97
C THR A 133 -26.88 15.41 13.95
N LEU A 134 -25.58 15.49 14.25
CA LEU A 134 -24.56 15.92 13.28
C LEU A 134 -24.44 14.93 12.11
N THR A 135 -24.41 13.62 12.40
CA THR A 135 -24.31 12.56 11.38
C THR A 135 -25.50 12.57 10.43
N ALA A 136 -26.72 12.81 10.95
CA ALA A 136 -27.93 12.91 10.13
C ALA A 136 -27.92 14.11 9.16
N LYS A 137 -27.17 15.18 9.47
CA LYS A 137 -27.02 16.36 8.60
C LYS A 137 -25.85 16.24 7.61
N THR A 138 -24.85 15.41 7.89
CA THR A 138 -23.71 15.20 6.99
C THR A 138 -24.00 14.20 5.89
N VAL A 139 -23.92 14.64 4.64
CA VAL A 139 -23.87 13.77 3.48
C VAL A 139 -22.44 13.25 3.31
N VAL A 140 -22.25 11.94 3.47
CA VAL A 140 -20.94 11.30 3.27
C VAL A 140 -20.79 10.87 1.83
N ILE A 141 -19.82 11.45 1.13
CA ILE A 141 -19.48 11.10 -0.25
C ILE A 141 -18.25 10.22 -0.24
N LYS A 142 -18.37 8.97 -0.72
CA LYS A 142 -17.20 8.07 -0.83
C LYS A 142 -16.41 8.41 -2.08
N LYS A 143 -15.09 8.20 -2.03
CA LYS A 143 -14.21 8.32 -3.20
C LYS A 143 -14.70 7.49 -4.39
N GLN A 144 -15.20 6.29 -4.14
CA GLN A 144 -15.72 5.40 -5.18
C GLN A 144 -16.93 5.99 -5.90
N ASP A 145 -17.76 6.75 -5.19
CA ASP A 145 -18.94 7.39 -5.75
C ASP A 145 -18.52 8.50 -6.71
N ILE A 146 -17.53 9.32 -6.32
CA ILE A 146 -16.93 10.33 -7.22
C ILE A 146 -16.31 9.67 -8.46
N ILE A 147 -15.61 8.54 -8.31
CA ILE A 147 -15.04 7.82 -9.46
C ILE A 147 -16.14 7.31 -10.39
N LYS A 148 -17.21 6.71 -9.86
CA LYS A 148 -18.35 6.24 -10.66
C LYS A 148 -19.06 7.41 -11.36
N LEU A 149 -19.19 8.55 -10.68
CA LEU A 149 -19.73 9.78 -11.25
C LEU A 149 -18.91 10.22 -12.47
N LEU A 150 -17.59 10.35 -12.29
CA LEU A 150 -16.66 10.82 -13.32
C LEU A 150 -16.59 9.87 -14.51
N TRP A 151 -16.43 8.57 -14.26
CA TRP A 151 -16.14 7.59 -15.31
C TRP A 151 -17.38 6.90 -15.85
N MET A 152 -18.44 6.69 -15.08
CA MET A 152 -19.64 5.98 -15.55
C MET A 152 -20.81 6.93 -15.82
N ASN A 153 -20.65 8.22 -15.52
CA ASN A 153 -21.72 9.22 -15.53
C ASN A 153 -22.99 8.77 -14.78
N LYS A 154 -22.84 7.86 -13.81
CA LYS A 154 -23.97 7.34 -13.04
C LYS A 154 -24.46 8.41 -12.08
N SER A 155 -25.77 8.66 -12.10
CA SER A 155 -26.42 9.42 -11.04
C SER A 155 -26.26 8.65 -9.73
N ILE A 156 -25.95 9.39 -8.66
CA ILE A 156 -25.79 8.82 -7.33
C ILE A 156 -26.82 9.54 -6.47
N GLU A 157 -27.84 8.80 -6.02
CA GLU A 157 -28.99 9.33 -5.28
C GLU A 157 -28.58 10.16 -4.05
N SER A 158 -27.44 9.84 -3.44
CA SER A 158 -26.89 10.55 -2.30
C SER A 158 -26.13 11.85 -2.64
N ILE A 159 -25.96 12.19 -3.93
CA ILE A 159 -25.13 13.32 -4.36
C ILE A 159 -25.95 14.27 -5.23
N ASN A 160 -26.26 15.45 -4.68
CA ASN A 160 -26.67 16.58 -5.49
C ASN A 160 -25.45 17.12 -6.27
N ARG A 161 -25.43 16.93 -7.59
CA ARG A 161 -24.30 17.29 -8.47
C ARG A 161 -24.01 18.79 -8.45
N ASP A 162 -25.03 19.62 -8.42
CA ASP A 162 -24.87 21.08 -8.46
C ASP A 162 -24.21 21.59 -7.17
N SER A 163 -24.66 21.07 -6.03
CA SER A 163 -24.02 21.35 -4.74
C SER A 163 -22.57 20.87 -4.71
N LEU A 164 -22.32 19.65 -5.21
CA LEU A 164 -20.97 19.07 -5.29
C LEU A 164 -20.04 19.91 -6.16
N TYR A 165 -20.49 20.39 -7.31
CA TYR A 165 -19.69 21.20 -8.22
C TYR A 165 -19.45 22.62 -7.70
N ARG A 166 -20.44 23.21 -7.00
CA ARG A 166 -20.24 24.49 -6.31
C ARG A 166 -19.19 24.38 -5.22
N GLN A 167 -19.24 23.31 -4.41
CA GLN A 167 -18.29 23.12 -3.31
C GLN A 167 -16.91 22.65 -3.80
N TYR A 168 -16.87 21.83 -4.85
CA TYR A 168 -15.64 21.28 -5.43
C TYR A 168 -15.61 21.44 -6.95
N PRO A 169 -15.32 22.66 -7.46
CA PRO A 169 -15.30 22.95 -8.90
C PRO A 169 -14.33 22.09 -9.70
N ILE A 170 -13.28 21.58 -9.04
CA ILE A 170 -12.31 20.64 -9.61
C ILE A 170 -12.98 19.39 -10.19
N ILE A 171 -14.03 18.87 -9.54
CA ILE A 171 -14.72 17.65 -10.00
C ILE A 171 -15.44 17.93 -11.32
N GLN A 172 -16.04 19.12 -11.45
CA GLN A 172 -16.69 19.54 -12.69
C GLN A 172 -15.66 19.71 -13.83
N LYS A 173 -14.54 20.38 -13.57
CA LYS A 173 -13.44 20.54 -14.54
C LYS A 173 -12.93 19.17 -15.04
N LEU A 174 -12.75 18.22 -14.13
CA LEU A 174 -12.36 16.85 -14.47
C LEU A 174 -13.41 16.11 -15.30
N GLN A 175 -14.69 16.25 -14.95
CA GLN A 175 -15.78 15.65 -15.72
C GLN A 175 -15.81 16.14 -17.16
N ILE A 176 -15.65 17.46 -17.36
CA ILE A 176 -15.60 18.09 -18.67
C ILE A 176 -14.41 17.54 -19.46
N CYS A 177 -13.22 17.51 -18.85
CA CYS A 177 -12.02 16.94 -19.48
C CYS A 177 -12.22 15.48 -19.94
N ILE A 178 -12.78 14.62 -19.09
CA ILE A 178 -13.05 13.22 -19.42
C ILE A 178 -14.01 13.11 -20.59
N ASN A 179 -15.09 13.90 -20.58
CA ASN A 179 -16.10 13.85 -21.63
C ASN A 179 -15.55 14.38 -22.96
N GLU A 180 -14.83 15.49 -22.95
CA GLU A 180 -14.16 16.03 -24.15
C GLU A 180 -13.20 15.01 -24.76
N PHE A 181 -12.41 14.33 -23.94
CA PHE A 181 -11.51 13.28 -24.42
C PHE A 181 -12.28 12.11 -25.05
N ARG A 182 -13.37 11.65 -24.42
CA ARG A 182 -14.23 10.59 -24.98
C ARG A 182 -14.83 10.96 -26.32
N HIS A 183 -15.25 12.21 -26.45
CA HIS A 183 -15.86 12.72 -27.67
C HIS A 183 -14.89 12.66 -28.86
N ILE A 184 -13.57 12.70 -28.63
CA ILE A 184 -12.56 12.49 -29.68
C ILE A 184 -12.77 11.12 -30.35
N PHE A 185 -12.90 10.05 -29.54
CA PHE A 185 -13.03 8.68 -30.03
C PHE A 185 -14.45 8.30 -30.44
N ILE A 186 -15.47 8.83 -29.76
CA ILE A 186 -16.89 8.61 -30.12
C ILE A 186 -17.18 9.20 -31.51
N TYR A 187 -16.72 10.43 -31.75
CA TYR A 187 -16.96 11.12 -33.02
C TYR A 187 -15.80 10.94 -34.02
N LYS A 188 -14.76 10.18 -33.67
CA LYS A 188 -13.54 9.97 -34.47
C LYS A 188 -13.00 11.26 -35.09
N SER A 189 -12.91 12.31 -34.27
CA SER A 189 -12.68 13.68 -34.75
C SER A 189 -11.26 14.16 -34.41
N ILE A 190 -10.42 14.23 -35.44
CA ILE A 190 -9.06 14.79 -35.35
C ILE A 190 -9.06 16.25 -34.89
N PRO A 191 -9.94 17.15 -35.38
CA PRO A 191 -9.98 18.52 -34.86
C PRO A 191 -10.22 18.60 -33.35
N ARG A 192 -11.09 17.73 -32.80
CA ARG A 192 -11.33 17.66 -31.35
C ARG A 192 -10.09 17.19 -30.58
N LEU A 193 -9.27 16.31 -31.17
CA LEU A 193 -8.01 15.87 -30.58
C LEU A 193 -7.04 17.04 -30.40
N TYR A 194 -6.82 17.82 -31.47
CA TYR A 194 -5.93 18.99 -31.42
C TYR A 194 -6.42 20.04 -30.43
N LEU A 195 -7.73 20.35 -30.45
CA LEU A 195 -8.34 21.28 -29.49
C LEU A 195 -8.18 20.81 -28.05
N PHE A 196 -8.33 19.50 -27.80
CA PHE A 196 -8.10 18.91 -26.48
C PHE A 196 -6.64 19.07 -26.04
N ILE A 197 -5.69 18.70 -26.90
CA ILE A 197 -4.25 18.79 -26.59
C ILE A 197 -3.87 20.25 -26.26
N GLU A 198 -4.22 21.20 -27.12
CA GLU A 198 -3.93 22.62 -26.93
C GLU A 198 -4.50 23.17 -25.62
N ARG A 199 -5.75 22.82 -25.32
CA ARG A 199 -6.42 23.27 -24.10
C ARG A 199 -5.77 22.69 -22.84
N TYR A 200 -5.49 21.40 -22.83
CA TYR A 200 -5.09 20.70 -21.62
C TYR A 200 -3.57 20.64 -21.40
N LYS A 201 -2.73 20.90 -22.41
CA LYS A 201 -1.27 20.97 -22.23
C LYS A 201 -0.81 22.11 -21.32
N LYS A 202 -1.65 23.14 -21.16
CA LYS A 202 -1.47 24.29 -20.25
C LYS A 202 -2.36 24.20 -19.00
N SER A 203 -2.93 23.03 -18.71
CA SER A 203 -3.80 22.84 -17.55
C SER A 203 -3.04 23.04 -16.23
N GLU A 204 -3.73 23.59 -15.23
CA GLU A 204 -3.26 23.66 -13.83
C GLU A 204 -3.02 22.27 -13.22
N PHE A 205 -3.66 21.23 -13.77
CA PHE A 205 -3.47 19.85 -13.33
C PHE A 205 -2.24 19.25 -14.01
N VAL A 206 -1.13 19.19 -13.28
CA VAL A 206 0.17 18.69 -13.78
C VAL A 206 0.05 17.32 -14.47
N SER A 207 -0.76 16.40 -13.92
CA SER A 207 -0.99 15.09 -14.52
C SER A 207 -1.72 15.15 -15.85
N ILE A 208 -2.70 16.05 -15.99
CA ILE A 208 -3.46 16.24 -17.25
C ILE A 208 -2.59 16.95 -18.28
N ALA A 209 -1.84 17.98 -17.86
CA ALA A 209 -0.90 18.67 -18.73
C ALA A 209 0.18 17.73 -19.27
N SER A 210 0.74 16.87 -18.40
CA SER A 210 1.72 15.85 -18.80
C SER A 210 1.11 14.82 -19.75
N PHE A 211 -0.14 14.41 -19.52
CA PHE A 211 -0.87 13.52 -20.41
C PHE A 211 -1.09 14.14 -21.79
N ALA A 212 -1.60 15.37 -21.88
CA ALA A 212 -1.80 16.08 -23.13
C ALA A 212 -0.49 16.28 -23.92
N LYS A 213 0.61 16.65 -23.24
CA LYS A 213 1.96 16.71 -23.84
C LYS A 213 2.48 15.34 -24.27
N GLY A 214 2.02 14.27 -23.63
CA GLY A 214 2.31 12.89 -24.05
C GLY A 214 1.63 12.58 -25.39
N LEU A 215 0.35 12.92 -25.52
CA LEU A 215 -0.39 12.76 -26.77
C LEU A 215 0.23 13.58 -27.92
N GLU A 216 0.63 14.82 -27.65
CA GLU A 216 1.27 15.70 -28.63
C GLU A 216 2.62 15.14 -29.14
N ARG A 217 3.39 14.48 -28.26
CA ARG A 217 4.68 13.87 -28.64
C ARG A 217 4.54 12.64 -29.53
N ASP A 218 3.42 11.95 -29.46
CA ASP A 218 3.15 10.72 -30.21
C ASP A 218 1.94 10.91 -31.14
N ILE A 219 1.84 12.10 -31.74
CA ILE A 219 0.63 12.56 -32.42
C ILE A 219 0.23 11.62 -33.57
N ASP A 220 1.20 11.15 -34.36
CA ASP A 220 0.94 10.25 -35.49
C ASP A 220 0.26 8.94 -35.03
N ALA A 221 0.72 8.36 -33.92
CA ALA A 221 0.10 7.15 -33.36
C ALA A 221 -1.29 7.44 -32.79
N VAL A 222 -1.48 8.60 -32.15
CA VAL A 222 -2.76 8.99 -31.56
C VAL A 222 -3.80 9.32 -32.63
N GLU A 223 -3.43 10.02 -33.70
CA GLU A 223 -4.32 10.27 -34.85
C GLU A 223 -4.80 8.96 -35.47
N ASN A 224 -3.85 8.04 -35.70
CA ASN A 224 -4.17 6.70 -36.18
C ASN A 224 -5.11 5.97 -35.22
N ALA A 225 -4.90 6.06 -33.90
CA ALA A 225 -5.79 5.47 -32.91
C ALA A 225 -7.21 6.07 -32.90
N VAL A 226 -7.38 7.33 -33.30
CA VAL A 226 -8.69 8.00 -33.37
C VAL A 226 -9.46 7.61 -34.64
N VAL A 227 -8.77 7.54 -35.79
CA VAL A 227 -9.42 7.31 -37.09
C VAL A 227 -9.58 5.82 -37.39
N SER A 228 -8.59 5.01 -37.02
CA SER A 228 -8.55 3.60 -37.38
C SER A 228 -9.75 2.83 -36.83
N PRO A 229 -10.38 1.97 -37.64
CA PRO A 229 -11.36 1.01 -37.13
C PRO A 229 -10.69 -0.17 -36.41
N LEU A 230 -9.38 -0.36 -36.60
CA LEU A 230 -8.63 -1.48 -36.02
C LEU A 230 -8.24 -1.16 -34.59
N SER A 231 -8.51 -2.09 -33.68
CA SER A 231 -8.14 -1.99 -32.28
C SER A 231 -7.32 -3.19 -31.86
N ASN A 232 -6.08 -2.94 -31.43
CA ASN A 232 -5.26 -3.94 -30.75
C ASN A 232 -5.69 -4.16 -29.29
N GLY A 233 -6.69 -3.42 -28.79
CA GLY A 233 -7.08 -3.45 -27.37
C GLY A 233 -7.51 -4.82 -26.87
N PHE A 234 -8.20 -5.62 -27.71
CA PHE A 234 -8.56 -6.99 -27.34
C PHE A 234 -7.33 -7.89 -27.20
N VAL A 235 -6.42 -7.83 -28.17
CA VAL A 235 -5.17 -8.61 -28.17
C VAL A 235 -4.26 -8.18 -27.01
N GLU A 236 -4.14 -6.88 -26.76
CA GLU A 236 -3.41 -6.35 -25.60
C GLU A 236 -4.04 -6.77 -24.28
N GLY A 237 -5.36 -6.80 -24.20
CA GLY A 237 -6.10 -7.31 -23.04
C GLY A 237 -5.76 -8.77 -22.75
N ILE A 238 -5.79 -9.63 -23.77
CA ILE A 238 -5.38 -11.04 -23.66
C ILE A 238 -3.91 -11.13 -23.24
N ASN A 239 -3.02 -10.40 -23.91
CA ASN A 239 -1.60 -10.41 -23.59
C ASN A 239 -1.32 -9.98 -22.14
N ASN A 240 -2.00 -8.94 -21.66
CA ASN A 240 -1.87 -8.47 -20.28
C ASN A 240 -2.40 -9.50 -19.29
N ARG A 241 -3.54 -10.14 -19.57
CA ARG A 241 -4.08 -11.23 -18.74
C ARG A 241 -3.11 -12.42 -18.68
N THR A 242 -2.59 -12.86 -19.81
CA THR A 242 -1.61 -13.95 -19.91
C THR A 242 -0.33 -13.61 -19.14
N LYS A 243 0.21 -12.39 -19.31
CA LYS A 243 1.38 -11.91 -18.56
C LYS A 243 1.11 -11.86 -17.05
N MET A 244 -0.07 -11.42 -16.63
CA MET A 244 -0.46 -11.40 -15.22
C MET A 244 -0.50 -12.81 -14.62
N ILE A 245 -1.13 -13.77 -15.30
CA ILE A 245 -1.18 -15.17 -14.84
C ILE A 245 0.24 -15.74 -14.71
N LYS A 246 1.11 -15.48 -15.70
CA LYS A 246 2.51 -15.89 -15.65
C LYS A 246 3.28 -15.27 -14.46
N ARG A 247 3.05 -13.98 -14.15
CA ARG A 247 3.65 -13.28 -13.00
C ARG A 247 3.16 -13.83 -11.66
N ILE A 248 1.86 -14.10 -11.52
CA ILE A 248 1.28 -14.73 -10.32
C ILE A 248 1.93 -16.09 -10.05
N MET A 249 2.32 -16.79 -11.12
CA MET A 249 2.98 -18.10 -11.06
C MET A 249 4.51 -18.00 -10.99
N TYR A 250 5.06 -16.82 -10.72
CA TYR A 250 6.50 -16.58 -10.61
C TYR A 250 7.30 -17.02 -11.85
N GLY A 251 6.67 -17.04 -13.03
CA GLY A 251 7.28 -17.49 -14.27
C GLY A 251 7.51 -19.00 -14.39
N ARG A 252 7.05 -19.81 -13.42
CA ARG A 252 7.27 -21.27 -13.36
C ARG A 252 6.20 -22.10 -14.09
N CYS A 253 5.47 -21.49 -15.02
CA CYS A 253 4.46 -22.16 -15.82
C CYS A 253 5.03 -22.55 -17.18
N GLY A 254 5.12 -23.86 -17.44
CA GLY A 254 5.23 -24.39 -18.80
C GLY A 254 3.94 -24.11 -19.59
N LEU A 255 3.99 -24.31 -20.91
CA LEU A 255 2.88 -24.00 -21.82
C LEU A 255 1.57 -24.70 -21.40
N GLU A 256 1.61 -25.98 -21.06
CA GLU A 256 0.43 -26.76 -20.66
C GLU A 256 -0.26 -26.18 -19.43
N LEU A 257 0.50 -25.89 -18.37
CA LEU A 257 -0.05 -25.35 -17.13
C LEU A 257 -0.56 -23.92 -17.31
N LEU A 258 0.09 -23.12 -18.16
CA LEU A 258 -0.38 -21.77 -18.51
C LEU A 258 -1.70 -21.84 -19.29
N SER A 259 -1.79 -22.71 -20.30
CA SER A 259 -3.00 -22.93 -21.11
C SER A 259 -4.16 -23.41 -20.25
N ALA A 260 -3.93 -24.42 -19.40
CA ALA A 260 -4.93 -24.92 -18.45
C ALA A 260 -5.47 -23.79 -17.57
N LYS A 261 -4.60 -22.95 -17.00
CA LYS A 261 -5.02 -21.87 -16.11
C LYS A 261 -5.71 -20.70 -16.81
N ILE A 262 -5.47 -20.51 -18.12
CA ILE A 262 -6.16 -19.49 -18.93
C ILE A 262 -7.55 -19.97 -19.33
N MET A 263 -7.71 -21.25 -19.68
CA MET A 263 -8.93 -21.83 -20.24
C MET A 263 -9.91 -22.38 -19.19
N LEU A 264 -9.42 -23.05 -18.14
CA LEU A 264 -10.27 -23.68 -17.11
C LEU A 264 -11.15 -22.73 -16.27
N PRO A 265 -10.83 -21.43 -16.05
CA PRO A 265 -11.73 -20.52 -15.35
C PRO A 265 -13.08 -20.23 -16.05
N TYR A 266 -13.27 -20.73 -17.28
CA TYR A 266 -14.48 -20.55 -18.08
C TYR A 266 -15.15 -21.88 -18.49
N ALA A 267 -14.71 -23.00 -17.92
CA ALA A 267 -15.38 -24.29 -18.01
C ALA A 267 -16.26 -24.49 -16.77
#